data_AF-A0A183A0V1-F1
#
_entry.id   AF-A0A183A0V1-F1
#
_cell.length_a   1.000
_cell.length_b   1.000
_cell.length_c   1.000
_cell.angle_alpha   90.00
_cell.angle_beta   90.00
_cell.angle_gamma   90.00
#
_symmetry.space_group_name_H-M   'P 1'
#
loop_
_entity.id
_entity.type
_entity.pdbx_description
1 polymer ?
#
loop_
_entity_poly.entity_id
_entity_poly.type
_entity_poly.pdbx_seq_one_letter_code
_entity_poly.pdbx_strand_id
1 'polypeptide(L)'
;LTGLDLWDSLIRVAQASNEASGEVVGQAVACCTKAILWHIARLSESDADKTEISKVRRMINLFMEIAIGYLDNPSKRLSYESFLSVCDLLVVLSRHLAVHLPSLRSLVYTADRELELKLTNYLERRVFVDDEEEEEEDENAKFESLHERRTQLAAFCKLVIYNFVPIRAAAPLYKYYIRSFNDFGDIMKSTLAKSREINRIHTARMIAQCLQLCYNELEATSNGHVEHGSEGLQAVKELARRLNLSFGLDLIKIRGAMVAFHSEGIQFCVASAAAA
;
A
#
# COMPACT_ATOMS: atom_id res chain seq x y z
N LEU A 1 -10.68 28.98 -2.28
CA LEU A 1 -9.78 28.45 -3.33
C LEU A 1 -10.51 28.02 -4.60
N THR A 2 -11.77 27.55 -4.54
CA THR A 2 -12.55 27.15 -5.73
C THR A 2 -12.90 28.28 -6.71
N GLY A 3 -12.90 29.54 -6.25
CA GLY A 3 -13.09 30.72 -7.12
C GLY A 3 -11.85 31.16 -7.90
N LEU A 4 -10.68 30.55 -7.65
CA LEU A 4 -9.40 30.92 -8.29
C LEU A 4 -8.92 29.92 -9.35
N ASP A 5 -9.69 28.84 -9.62
CA ASP A 5 -9.36 27.72 -10.52
C ASP A 5 -7.85 27.48 -10.69
N LEU A 6 -7.20 27.06 -9.60
CA LEU A 6 -5.73 26.94 -9.55
C LEU A 6 -5.20 25.70 -10.26
N TRP A 7 -6.07 24.85 -10.81
CA TRP A 7 -5.69 23.55 -11.37
C TRP A 7 -4.58 23.67 -12.41
N ASP A 8 -4.76 24.52 -13.41
CA ASP A 8 -3.81 24.64 -14.53
C ASP A 8 -2.41 25.08 -14.07
N SER A 9 -2.35 25.96 -13.07
CA SER A 9 -1.08 26.39 -12.48
C SER A 9 -0.45 25.27 -11.66
N LEU A 10 -1.24 24.58 -10.83
CA LEU A 10 -0.76 23.51 -9.95
C LEU A 10 -0.27 22.30 -10.74
N ILE A 11 -1.03 21.87 -11.75
CA ILE A 11 -0.69 20.68 -12.53
C ILE A 11 0.59 20.90 -13.35
N ARG A 12 0.82 22.12 -13.86
CA ARG A 12 2.08 22.48 -14.53
C ARG A 12 3.28 22.36 -13.60
N VAL A 13 3.16 22.84 -12.35
CA VAL A 13 4.23 22.69 -11.35
C VAL A 13 4.40 21.22 -10.96
N ALA A 14 3.31 20.47 -10.81
CA ALA A 14 3.36 19.04 -10.56
C ALA A 14 4.03 18.26 -11.70
N GLN A 15 3.99 18.74 -12.94
CA GLN A 15 4.66 18.13 -14.11
C GLN A 15 6.14 18.53 -14.25
N ALA A 16 6.62 19.52 -13.50
CA ALA A 16 8.00 19.99 -13.62
C ALA A 16 9.05 18.92 -13.26
N SER A 17 8.67 17.89 -12.50
CA SER A 17 9.55 16.79 -12.10
C SER A 17 10.89 17.29 -11.55
N ASN A 18 11.99 17.13 -12.31
CA ASN A 18 13.34 17.50 -11.90
C ASN A 18 13.72 18.95 -12.28
N GLU A 19 12.86 19.67 -12.98
CA GLU A 19 13.05 21.08 -13.33
C GLU A 19 12.79 22.02 -12.14
N ALA A 20 12.21 21.50 -11.05
CA ALA A 20 11.98 22.21 -9.80
C ALA A 20 12.38 21.35 -8.60
N SER A 21 12.49 21.95 -7.40
CA SER A 21 12.82 21.19 -6.19
C SER A 21 11.68 20.24 -5.81
N GLY A 22 12.04 19.04 -5.32
CA GLY A 22 11.05 18.05 -4.90
C GLY A 22 10.11 18.54 -3.79
N GLU A 23 10.53 19.51 -2.98
CA GLU A 23 9.68 20.23 -2.02
C GLU A 23 8.55 20.99 -2.72
N VAL A 24 8.88 21.80 -3.73
CA VAL A 24 7.91 22.62 -4.47
C VAL A 24 6.96 21.72 -5.27
N VAL A 25 7.49 20.72 -5.96
CA VAL A 25 6.68 19.76 -6.72
C VAL A 25 5.80 18.94 -5.78
N GLY A 26 6.32 18.50 -4.63
CA GLY A 26 5.56 17.76 -3.62
C GLY A 26 4.39 18.59 -3.07
N GLN A 27 4.62 19.87 -2.78
CA GLN A 27 3.56 20.79 -2.37
C GLN A 27 2.51 20.98 -3.47
N ALA A 28 2.92 21.07 -4.74
CA ALA A 28 2.00 21.16 -5.87
C ALA A 28 1.15 19.90 -6.03
N VAL A 29 1.73 18.71 -5.83
CA VAL A 29 1.01 17.42 -5.82
C VAL A 29 -0.05 17.41 -4.72
N ALA A 30 0.30 17.77 -3.48
CA ALA A 30 -0.64 17.86 -2.37
C ALA A 30 -1.79 18.85 -2.65
N CYS A 31 -1.48 19.99 -3.28
CA CYS A 31 -2.47 20.98 -3.68
C CYS A 31 -3.36 20.50 -4.83
N CYS A 32 -2.84 19.75 -5.79
CA CYS A 32 -3.63 19.13 -6.86
C CYS A 32 -4.67 18.15 -6.29
N THR A 33 -4.28 17.32 -5.31
CA THR A 33 -5.21 16.42 -4.61
C THR A 33 -6.35 17.20 -3.98
N LYS A 34 -6.05 18.27 -3.23
CA LYS A 34 -7.08 19.14 -2.63
C LYS A 34 -7.99 19.78 -3.69
N ALA A 35 -7.43 20.22 -4.82
CA ALA A 35 -8.21 20.75 -5.93
C ALA A 35 -9.19 19.70 -6.48
N ILE A 36 -8.74 18.47 -6.74
CA ILE A 36 -9.58 17.36 -7.18
C ILE A 36 -10.71 17.09 -6.18
N LEU A 37 -10.41 17.04 -4.87
CA LEU A 37 -11.42 16.82 -3.83
C LEU A 37 -12.50 17.91 -3.85
N TRP A 38 -12.11 19.18 -4.03
CA TRP A 38 -13.07 20.28 -4.17
C TRP A 38 -13.92 20.18 -5.43
N HIS A 39 -13.36 19.71 -6.56
CA HIS A 39 -14.15 19.45 -7.76
C HIS A 39 -15.17 18.35 -7.54
N ILE A 40 -14.78 17.24 -6.90
CA ILE A 40 -15.70 16.13 -6.58
C ILE A 40 -16.82 16.61 -5.63
N ALA A 41 -16.48 17.38 -4.59
CA ALA A 41 -17.48 17.94 -3.67
C ALA A 41 -18.50 18.83 -4.41
N ARG A 42 -18.03 19.71 -5.31
CA ARG A 42 -18.93 20.54 -6.14
C ARG A 42 -19.84 19.72 -7.05
N LEU A 43 -19.30 18.66 -7.67
CA LEU A 43 -20.09 17.76 -8.49
C LEU A 43 -21.15 16.99 -7.67
N SER A 44 -20.93 16.81 -6.35
CA SER A 44 -21.89 16.16 -5.46
C SER A 44 -23.03 17.06 -4.98
N GLU A 45 -22.81 18.39 -4.96
CA GLU A 45 -23.77 19.38 -4.49
C GLU A 45 -24.62 20.02 -5.61
N SER A 46 -24.21 19.83 -6.87
CA SER A 46 -24.84 20.47 -8.03
C SER A 46 -25.33 19.45 -9.05
N ASP A 47 -26.32 19.84 -9.85
CA ASP A 47 -26.81 19.05 -10.99
C ASP A 47 -25.79 19.15 -12.14
N ALA A 48 -24.61 18.55 -11.91
CA ALA A 48 -23.46 18.68 -12.79
C ALA A 48 -23.71 17.98 -14.13
N ASP A 49 -23.41 18.67 -15.21
CA ASP A 49 -23.58 18.12 -16.54
C ASP A 49 -22.51 17.06 -16.86
N LYS A 50 -22.73 16.29 -17.94
CA LYS A 50 -21.77 15.27 -18.38
C LYS A 50 -20.42 15.85 -18.81
N THR A 51 -20.39 17.13 -19.18
CA THR A 51 -19.19 17.84 -19.64
C THR A 51 -18.25 18.08 -18.47
N GLU A 52 -18.76 18.60 -17.36
CA GLU A 52 -18.01 18.86 -16.13
C GLU A 52 -17.50 17.56 -15.49
N ILE A 53 -18.34 16.52 -15.43
CA ILE A 53 -17.90 15.19 -14.96
C ILE A 53 -16.77 14.66 -15.84
N SER A 54 -16.87 14.84 -17.16
CA SER A 54 -15.81 14.41 -18.10
C SER A 54 -14.52 15.22 -17.93
N LYS A 55 -14.61 16.52 -17.64
CA LYS A 55 -13.46 17.37 -17.33
C LYS A 55 -12.75 16.88 -16.07
N VAL A 56 -13.48 16.68 -14.98
CA VAL A 56 -12.92 16.19 -13.71
C VAL A 56 -12.30 14.80 -13.85
N ARG A 57 -12.91 13.90 -14.65
CA ARG A 57 -12.33 12.60 -14.95
C ARG A 57 -10.96 12.71 -15.62
N ARG A 58 -10.80 13.62 -16.59
CA ARG A 58 -9.51 13.85 -17.25
C ARG A 58 -8.46 14.40 -16.29
N MET A 59 -8.87 15.31 -15.40
CA MET A 59 -8.00 15.87 -14.35
C MET A 59 -7.50 14.77 -13.41
N ILE A 60 -8.40 13.90 -12.94
CA ILE A 60 -8.06 12.75 -12.09
C ILE A 60 -7.07 11.83 -12.81
N ASN A 61 -7.34 11.42 -14.05
CA ASN A 61 -6.49 10.49 -14.78
C ASN A 61 -5.08 11.05 -14.98
N LEU A 62 -4.97 12.31 -15.40
CA LEU A 62 -3.68 12.99 -15.57
C LEU A 62 -2.90 13.07 -14.25
N PHE A 63 -3.57 13.43 -13.17
CA PHE A 63 -2.92 13.54 -11.86
C PHE A 63 -2.51 12.18 -11.29
N MET A 64 -3.35 11.16 -11.42
CA MET A 64 -3.01 9.81 -10.98
C MET A 64 -1.78 9.30 -11.72
N GLU A 65 -1.67 9.53 -13.03
CA GLU A 65 -0.48 9.18 -13.82
C GLU A 65 0.79 9.86 -13.27
N ILE A 66 0.72 11.17 -13.01
CA ILE A 66 1.84 11.95 -12.45
C ILE A 66 2.24 11.46 -11.05
N ALA A 67 1.27 11.37 -10.13
CA ALA A 67 1.52 10.99 -8.74
C ALA A 67 2.04 9.54 -8.64
N ILE A 68 1.51 8.61 -9.44
CA ILE A 68 2.03 7.24 -9.51
C ILE A 68 3.45 7.22 -10.06
N GLY A 69 3.76 8.06 -11.06
CA GLY A 69 5.11 8.22 -11.62
C GLY A 69 6.15 8.70 -10.60
N TYR A 70 5.73 9.41 -9.56
CA TYR A 70 6.61 9.92 -8.50
C TYR A 70 6.83 8.99 -7.31
N LEU A 71 6.18 7.82 -7.27
CA LEU A 71 6.39 6.86 -6.18
C LEU A 71 7.86 6.41 -6.09
N ASP A 72 8.54 6.26 -7.22
CA ASP A 72 9.96 5.88 -7.27
C ASP A 72 10.92 7.08 -7.33
N ASN A 73 10.41 8.31 -7.17
CA ASN A 73 11.26 9.51 -7.22
C ASN A 73 12.23 9.55 -6.03
N PRO A 74 13.51 9.96 -6.20
CA PRO A 74 14.49 10.00 -5.11
C PRO A 74 14.14 11.02 -4.01
N SER A 75 13.42 12.10 -4.31
CA SER A 75 13.00 13.07 -3.29
C SER A 75 12.05 12.43 -2.27
N LYS A 76 12.46 12.41 -1.00
CA LYS A 76 11.65 11.91 0.13
C LYS A 76 10.30 12.63 0.17
N ARG A 77 10.31 13.97 0.14
CA ARG A 77 9.09 14.80 0.19
C ARG A 77 8.14 14.54 -0.99
N LEU A 78 8.65 14.56 -2.22
CA LEU A 78 7.81 14.40 -3.40
C LEU A 78 7.14 13.02 -3.44
N SER A 79 7.92 11.98 -3.19
CA SER A 79 7.40 10.61 -3.18
C SER A 79 6.43 10.38 -2.01
N TYR A 80 6.65 10.99 -0.84
CA TYR A 80 5.71 11.03 0.29
C TYR A 80 4.35 11.64 -0.07
N GLU A 81 4.36 12.87 -0.60
CA GLU A 81 3.12 13.56 -0.97
C GLU A 81 2.36 12.84 -2.09
N SER A 82 3.10 12.24 -3.02
CA SER A 82 2.51 11.45 -4.10
C SER A 82 1.87 10.16 -3.60
N PHE A 83 2.53 9.45 -2.69
CA PHE A 83 2.00 8.23 -2.10
C PHE A 83 0.71 8.48 -1.29
N LEU A 84 0.70 9.49 -0.43
CA LEU A 84 -0.50 9.84 0.33
C LEU A 84 -1.64 10.30 -0.58
N SER A 85 -1.33 11.11 -1.60
CA SER A 85 -2.31 11.56 -2.59
C SER A 85 -2.96 10.39 -3.34
N VAL A 86 -2.17 9.41 -3.78
CA VAL A 86 -2.68 8.20 -4.44
C VAL A 86 -3.56 7.40 -3.48
N CYS A 87 -3.13 7.19 -2.23
CA CYS A 87 -3.93 6.46 -1.24
C CYS A 87 -5.27 7.15 -0.95
N ASP A 88 -5.27 8.45 -0.71
CA ASP A 88 -6.48 9.22 -0.41
C ASP A 88 -7.46 9.21 -1.60
N LEU A 89 -6.94 9.37 -2.82
CA LEU A 89 -7.78 9.31 -4.02
C LEU A 89 -8.36 7.91 -4.26
N LEU A 90 -7.62 6.83 -3.97
CA LEU A 90 -8.17 5.47 -4.04
C LEU A 90 -9.33 5.25 -3.07
N VAL A 91 -9.33 5.91 -1.91
CA VAL A 91 -10.45 5.88 -0.96
C VAL A 91 -11.64 6.65 -1.51
N VAL A 92 -11.41 7.91 -1.91
CA VAL A 92 -12.46 8.85 -2.34
C VAL A 92 -13.12 8.41 -3.64
N LEU A 93 -12.33 7.93 -4.60
CA LEU A 93 -12.77 7.47 -5.91
C LEU A 93 -13.11 5.98 -5.93
N SER A 94 -13.28 5.36 -4.76
CA SER A 94 -13.61 3.94 -4.66
C SER A 94 -14.99 3.62 -5.23
N ARG A 95 -15.31 2.33 -5.31
CA ARG A 95 -16.67 1.85 -5.66
C ARG A 95 -17.78 2.47 -4.81
N HIS A 96 -17.50 2.92 -3.58
CA HIS A 96 -18.50 3.54 -2.72
C HIS A 96 -18.97 4.90 -3.27
N LEU A 97 -18.13 5.62 -4.03
CA LEU A 97 -18.53 6.84 -4.72
C LEU A 97 -19.74 6.58 -5.63
N ALA A 98 -19.69 5.53 -6.44
CA ALA A 98 -20.79 5.16 -7.35
C ALA A 98 -22.04 4.65 -6.63
N VAL A 99 -21.89 4.14 -5.40
CA VAL A 99 -23.03 3.70 -4.58
C VAL A 99 -23.77 4.90 -4.00
N HIS A 100 -23.03 5.90 -3.50
CA HIS A 100 -23.62 7.11 -2.90
C HIS A 100 -24.05 8.15 -3.95
N LEU A 101 -23.30 8.27 -5.04
CA LEU A 101 -23.50 9.24 -6.12
C LEU A 101 -23.42 8.53 -7.49
N PRO A 102 -24.50 7.85 -7.94
CA PRO A 102 -24.50 7.06 -9.17
C PRO A 102 -24.13 7.85 -10.44
N SER A 103 -24.44 9.15 -10.48
CA SER A 103 -24.06 10.05 -11.57
C SER A 103 -22.53 10.19 -11.73
N LEU A 104 -21.77 10.02 -10.65
CA LEU A 104 -20.31 10.13 -10.63
C LEU A 104 -19.60 8.79 -10.84
N ARG A 105 -20.32 7.73 -11.25
CA ARG A 105 -19.74 6.40 -11.46
C ARG A 105 -18.55 6.38 -12.41
N SER A 106 -18.52 7.27 -13.41
CA SER A 106 -17.40 7.37 -14.35
C SER A 106 -16.10 7.90 -13.73
N LEU A 107 -16.14 8.43 -12.51
CA LEU A 107 -14.97 8.89 -11.76
C LEU A 107 -14.34 7.79 -10.90
N VAL A 108 -14.99 6.62 -10.77
CA VAL A 108 -14.46 5.52 -9.97
C VAL A 108 -13.09 5.10 -10.50
N TYR A 109 -12.12 5.05 -9.60
CA TYR A 109 -10.75 4.60 -9.87
C TYR A 109 -10.47 3.34 -9.05
N THR A 110 -9.92 2.31 -9.68
CA THR A 110 -9.57 1.04 -9.03
C THR A 110 -8.10 0.79 -9.27
N ALA A 111 -7.37 0.44 -8.21
CA ALA A 111 -5.97 0.04 -8.34
C ALA A 111 -5.89 -1.26 -9.14
N ASP A 112 -5.07 -1.25 -10.19
CA ASP A 112 -4.71 -2.46 -10.90
C ASP A 112 -3.49 -3.12 -10.25
N ARG A 113 -3.09 -4.27 -10.81
CA ARG A 113 -1.97 -5.05 -10.27
C ARG A 113 -0.64 -4.28 -10.30
N GLU A 114 -0.45 -3.41 -11.29
CA GLU A 114 0.76 -2.60 -11.40
C GLU A 114 0.82 -1.56 -10.27
N LEU A 115 -0.29 -0.85 -10.03
CA LEU A 115 -0.37 0.12 -8.95
C LEU A 115 -0.24 -0.54 -7.57
N GLU A 116 -0.84 -1.71 -7.37
CA GLU A 116 -0.64 -2.50 -6.14
C GLU A 116 0.85 -2.74 -5.86
N LEU A 117 1.61 -3.16 -6.88
CA LEU A 117 3.04 -3.42 -6.77
C LEU A 117 3.84 -2.14 -6.52
N LYS A 118 3.52 -1.03 -7.19
CA LYS A 118 4.18 0.25 -6.95
C LYS A 118 3.97 0.74 -5.51
N LEU A 119 2.76 0.60 -4.97
CA LEU A 119 2.45 0.98 -3.60
C LEU A 119 3.22 0.13 -2.58
N THR A 120 3.33 -1.18 -2.80
CA THR A 120 4.09 -2.04 -1.88
C THR A 120 5.59 -1.80 -1.98
N ASN A 121 6.12 -1.67 -3.20
CA ASN A 121 7.54 -1.38 -3.43
C ASN A 121 7.94 -0.04 -2.81
N TYR A 122 7.07 0.97 -2.89
CA TYR A 122 7.27 2.24 -2.20
C TYR A 122 7.45 2.04 -0.69
N LEU A 123 6.54 1.29 -0.04
CA LEU A 123 6.61 1.05 1.40
C LEU A 123 7.87 0.26 1.79
N GLU A 124 8.26 -0.75 1.01
CA GLU A 124 9.51 -1.49 1.24
C GLU A 124 10.72 -0.55 1.21
N ARG A 125 10.74 0.44 0.32
CA ARG A 125 11.86 1.39 0.15
C ARG A 125 11.84 2.59 1.09
N ARG A 126 10.67 3.03 1.55
CA ARG A 126 10.50 4.30 2.29
C ARG A 126 10.09 4.13 3.74
N VAL A 127 9.44 3.02 4.07
CA VAL A 127 8.93 2.74 5.42
C VAL A 127 9.78 1.70 6.13
N PHE A 128 10.06 0.58 5.46
CA PHE A 128 10.81 -0.53 6.05
C PHE A 128 12.33 -0.40 5.84
N VAL A 129 12.87 0.80 6.09
CA VAL A 129 14.30 1.11 6.03
C VAL A 129 15.01 0.74 7.34
N ASP A 130 16.31 0.45 7.26
CA ASP A 130 17.14 0.20 8.43
C ASP A 130 17.60 1.54 9.02
N ASP A 131 17.47 1.72 10.34
CA ASP A 131 17.64 3.01 11.03
C ASP A 131 19.13 3.41 11.21
N GLU A 132 20.08 2.73 10.56
CA GLU A 132 21.53 2.95 10.72
C GLU A 132 21.96 4.37 10.30
N GLU A 133 21.26 4.99 9.34
CA GLU A 133 21.53 6.38 8.92
C GLU A 133 20.92 7.42 9.89
N GLU A 134 19.96 7.02 10.73
CA GLU A 134 19.27 7.92 11.66
C GLU A 134 20.05 8.10 12.98
N GLU A 135 21.18 7.41 13.20
CA GLU A 135 21.94 7.50 14.46
C GLU A 135 22.46 8.93 14.75
N GLU A 136 22.79 9.70 13.70
CA GLU A 136 23.32 11.07 13.81
C GLU A 136 22.24 12.17 13.92
N GLU A 137 20.95 11.85 13.78
CA GLU A 137 19.86 12.84 13.86
C GLU A 137 19.45 13.14 15.32
N ASP A 138 18.94 14.35 15.57
CA ASP A 138 18.34 14.69 16.87
C ASP A 138 17.04 13.89 17.11
N GLU A 139 16.70 13.62 18.37
CA GLU A 139 15.54 12.79 18.76
C GLU A 139 14.23 13.27 18.13
N ASN A 140 14.06 14.59 17.99
CA ASN A 140 12.87 15.15 17.39
C ASN A 140 12.74 14.83 15.89
N ALA A 141 13.85 14.82 15.15
CA ALA A 141 13.86 14.47 13.72
C ALA A 141 13.56 12.97 13.52
N LYS A 142 14.12 12.10 14.35
CA LYS A 142 13.80 10.66 14.34
C LYS A 142 12.33 10.41 14.62
N PHE A 143 11.77 11.11 15.60
CA PHE A 143 10.35 11.00 15.94
C PHE A 143 9.45 11.42 14.75
N GLU A 144 9.78 12.53 14.07
CA GLU A 144 9.04 13.00 12.91
C GLU A 144 9.15 12.02 11.72
N SER A 145 10.37 11.55 11.41
CA SER A 145 10.62 10.53 10.38
C SER A 145 9.78 9.26 10.63
N LEU A 146 9.84 8.72 11.85
CA LEU A 146 9.06 7.55 12.24
C LEU A 146 7.55 7.81 12.13
N HIS A 147 7.08 8.99 12.53
CA HIS A 147 5.67 9.36 12.41
C HIS A 147 5.19 9.40 10.95
N GLU A 148 5.99 9.96 10.05
CA GLU A 148 5.71 9.96 8.61
C GLU A 148 5.66 8.54 8.05
N ARG A 149 6.63 7.69 8.39
CA ARG A 149 6.66 6.27 7.98
C ARG A 149 5.43 5.50 8.47
N ARG A 150 5.04 5.70 9.74
CA ARG A 150 3.82 5.11 10.32
C ARG A 150 2.56 5.58 9.60
N THR A 151 2.51 6.86 9.21
CA THR A 151 1.39 7.45 8.47
C THR A 151 1.23 6.80 7.08
N GLN A 152 2.34 6.60 6.35
CA GLN A 152 2.34 5.93 5.05
C GLN A 152 1.84 4.48 5.17
N LEU A 153 2.36 3.71 6.13
CA LEU A 153 1.92 2.34 6.33
C LEU A 153 0.43 2.26 6.66
N ALA A 154 -0.04 3.13 7.56
CA ALA A 154 -1.46 3.19 7.92
C ALA A 154 -2.35 3.57 6.72
N ALA A 155 -1.88 4.44 5.83
CA ALA A 155 -2.60 4.80 4.60
C ALA A 155 -2.85 3.56 3.72
N PHE A 156 -1.82 2.75 3.45
CA PHE A 156 -1.96 1.52 2.67
C PHE A 156 -2.79 0.45 3.39
N CYS A 157 -2.57 0.26 4.69
CA CYS A 157 -3.35 -0.70 5.48
C CYS A 157 -4.85 -0.40 5.46
N LYS A 158 -5.24 0.89 5.42
CA LYS A 158 -6.64 1.29 5.21
C LYS A 158 -7.15 0.83 3.84
N LEU A 159 -6.38 0.96 2.76
CA LEU A 159 -6.77 0.46 1.43
C LEU A 159 -7.07 -1.04 1.45
N VAL A 160 -6.27 -1.81 2.17
CA VAL A 160 -6.45 -3.27 2.33
C VAL A 160 -7.70 -3.59 3.14
N ILE A 161 -7.87 -2.98 4.31
CA ILE A 161 -9.00 -3.25 5.22
C ILE A 161 -10.34 -2.91 4.55
N TYR A 162 -10.40 -1.79 3.83
CA TYR A 162 -11.61 -1.36 3.13
C TYR A 162 -11.76 -2.00 1.74
N ASN A 163 -10.86 -2.91 1.36
CA ASN A 163 -10.89 -3.67 0.11
C ASN A 163 -10.94 -2.76 -1.12
N PHE A 164 -10.10 -1.72 -1.11
CA PHE A 164 -9.71 -0.90 -2.27
C PHE A 164 -8.49 -1.48 -2.97
N VAL A 165 -7.64 -2.16 -2.19
CA VAL A 165 -6.54 -3.00 -2.65
C VAL A 165 -6.80 -4.41 -2.12
N PRO A 166 -6.64 -5.48 -2.92
CA PRO A 166 -6.80 -6.85 -2.43
C PRO A 166 -5.84 -7.14 -1.29
N ILE A 167 -6.31 -7.84 -0.25
CA ILE A 167 -5.47 -8.24 0.89
C ILE A 167 -4.19 -8.95 0.48
N ARG A 168 -4.23 -9.72 -0.62
CA ARG A 168 -3.08 -10.44 -1.17
C ARG A 168 -1.91 -9.51 -1.52
N ALA A 169 -2.18 -8.26 -1.89
CA ALA A 169 -1.14 -7.27 -2.16
C ALA A 169 -0.31 -6.92 -0.92
N ALA A 170 -0.83 -7.09 0.30
CA ALA A 170 -0.08 -6.83 1.52
C ALA A 170 0.98 -7.90 1.85
N ALA A 171 0.98 -9.04 1.16
CA ALA A 171 1.88 -10.17 1.46
C ALA A 171 3.37 -9.80 1.52
N PRO A 172 3.94 -9.00 0.59
CA PRO A 172 5.36 -8.62 0.65
C PRO A 172 5.72 -7.81 1.90
N LEU A 173 4.77 -7.07 2.48
CA LEU A 173 5.02 -6.21 3.65
C LEU A 173 5.13 -7.02 4.94
N TYR A 174 4.46 -8.17 5.03
CA TYR A 174 4.46 -8.97 6.27
C TYR A 174 5.79 -9.68 6.54
N LYS A 175 6.75 -9.69 5.59
CA LYS A 175 8.11 -10.17 5.85
C LYS A 175 8.84 -9.31 6.89
N TYR A 176 8.51 -8.03 6.98
CA TYR A 176 9.08 -7.09 7.95
C TYR A 176 8.44 -7.17 9.34
N TYR A 177 7.43 -8.01 9.55
CA TYR A 177 6.61 -8.02 10.76
C TYR A 177 7.41 -8.22 12.06
N ILE A 178 8.48 -9.01 12.03
CA ILE A 178 9.36 -9.22 13.19
C ILE A 178 10.39 -8.09 13.30
N ARG A 179 11.10 -7.79 12.21
CA ARG A 179 12.22 -6.83 12.20
C ARG A 179 11.78 -5.44 12.64
N SER A 180 10.63 -4.98 12.13
CA SER A 180 10.11 -3.63 12.39
C SER A 180 8.95 -3.64 13.39
N PHE A 181 8.94 -4.60 14.32
CA PHE A 181 7.82 -4.78 15.26
C PHE A 181 7.67 -3.60 16.23
N ASN A 182 8.77 -2.99 16.66
CA ASN A 182 8.74 -1.84 17.57
C ASN A 182 8.08 -0.62 16.90
N ASP A 183 8.41 -0.39 15.63
CA ASP A 183 8.00 0.81 14.90
C ASP A 183 6.63 0.68 14.26
N PHE A 184 6.25 -0.53 13.82
CA PHE A 184 5.06 -0.76 13.00
C PHE A 184 4.18 -1.93 13.46
N GLY A 185 4.60 -2.67 14.49
CA GLY A 185 3.94 -3.90 14.91
C GLY A 185 2.48 -3.71 15.32
N ASP A 186 2.13 -2.58 15.92
CA ASP A 186 0.75 -2.23 16.27
C ASP A 186 -0.15 -2.05 15.03
N ILE A 187 0.33 -1.32 14.01
CA ILE A 187 -0.38 -1.09 12.75
C ILE A 187 -0.57 -2.41 12.00
N MET A 188 0.52 -3.19 11.85
CA MET A 188 0.47 -4.47 11.12
C MET A 188 -0.39 -5.51 11.82
N LYS A 189 -0.31 -5.60 13.16
CA LYS A 189 -1.11 -6.51 13.97
C LYS A 189 -2.60 -6.13 13.94
N SER A 190 -2.92 -4.84 14.07
CA SER A 190 -4.30 -4.34 13.96
C SER A 190 -4.88 -4.64 12.58
N THR A 191 -4.10 -4.40 11.52
CA THR A 191 -4.48 -4.71 10.13
C THR A 191 -4.74 -6.19 9.93
N LEU A 192 -3.89 -7.06 10.47
CA LEU A 192 -4.04 -8.50 10.36
C LEU A 192 -5.27 -9.00 11.13
N ALA A 193 -5.48 -8.48 12.34
CA ALA A 193 -6.64 -8.78 13.15
C ALA A 193 -7.94 -8.38 12.44
N LYS A 194 -7.98 -7.17 11.85
CA LYS A 194 -9.16 -6.68 11.13
C LYS A 194 -9.42 -7.44 9.83
N SER A 195 -8.37 -7.70 9.08
CA SER A 195 -8.43 -8.51 7.85
C SER A 195 -9.01 -9.90 8.11
N ARG A 196 -8.60 -10.53 9.22
CA ARG A 196 -9.14 -11.82 9.66
C ARG A 196 -10.62 -11.75 10.06
N GLU A 197 -11.06 -10.67 10.73
CA GLU A 197 -12.48 -10.47 11.02
C GLU A 197 -13.32 -10.40 9.74
N ILE A 198 -12.80 -9.72 8.72
CA ILE A 198 -13.45 -9.55 7.42
C ILE A 198 -13.45 -10.88 6.64
N ASN A 199 -12.30 -11.53 6.49
CA ASN A 199 -12.20 -12.79 5.76
C ASN A 199 -10.98 -13.63 6.19
N ARG A 200 -11.21 -14.59 7.09
CA ARG A 200 -10.17 -15.49 7.61
C ARG A 200 -9.43 -16.30 6.53
N ILE A 201 -10.14 -16.73 5.48
CA ILE A 201 -9.57 -17.56 4.41
C ILE A 201 -8.62 -16.72 3.54
N HIS A 202 -9.03 -15.52 3.14
CA HIS A 202 -8.15 -14.64 2.37
C HIS A 202 -6.95 -14.17 3.18
N THR A 203 -7.12 -13.91 4.48
CA THR A 203 -5.98 -13.63 5.36
C THR A 203 -5.01 -14.80 5.45
N ALA A 204 -5.52 -16.03 5.56
CA ALA A 204 -4.67 -17.23 5.52
C ALA A 204 -3.86 -17.33 4.22
N ARG A 205 -4.50 -17.11 3.06
CA ARG A 205 -3.83 -17.13 1.76
C ARG A 205 -2.78 -16.03 1.62
N MET A 206 -3.06 -14.82 2.12
CA MET A 206 -2.08 -13.73 2.15
C MET A 206 -0.86 -14.10 2.99
N ILE A 207 -1.05 -14.66 4.20
CA ILE A 207 0.05 -15.12 5.05
C ILE A 207 0.85 -16.23 4.37
N ALA A 208 0.18 -17.20 3.73
CA ALA A 208 0.87 -18.26 2.98
C ALA A 208 1.75 -17.66 1.86
N GLN A 209 1.22 -16.70 1.10
CA GLN A 209 2.00 -16.01 0.07
C GLN A 209 3.19 -15.23 0.65
N CYS A 210 3.02 -14.56 1.80
CA CYS A 210 4.13 -13.88 2.46
C CYS A 210 5.28 -14.86 2.74
N LEU A 211 4.98 -16.04 3.29
CA LEU A 211 5.99 -17.06 3.60
C LEU A 211 6.62 -17.66 2.34
N GLN A 212 5.83 -17.85 1.27
CA GLN A 212 6.35 -18.30 -0.03
C GLN A 212 7.31 -17.27 -0.63
N LEU A 213 6.99 -15.98 -0.56
CA LEU A 213 7.88 -14.91 -1.01
C LEU A 213 9.20 -14.92 -0.24
N CYS A 214 9.15 -15.01 1.10
CA CYS A 214 10.37 -15.10 1.91
C CYS A 214 11.22 -16.34 1.58
N TYR A 215 10.57 -17.49 1.34
CA TYR A 215 11.29 -18.70 0.95
C TYR A 215 11.94 -18.57 -0.42
N ASN A 216 11.24 -18.00 -1.41
CA ASN A 216 11.81 -17.75 -2.74
C ASN A 216 13.00 -16.78 -2.69
N GLU A 217 12.92 -15.73 -1.88
CA GLU A 217 14.05 -14.80 -1.66
C GLU A 217 15.26 -15.53 -1.04
N LEU A 218 15.01 -16.42 -0.07
CA LEU A 218 16.05 -17.26 0.55
C LEU A 218 16.66 -18.25 -0.43
N GLU A 219 15.85 -18.90 -1.25
CA GLU A 219 16.30 -19.87 -2.25
C GLU A 219 17.15 -19.18 -3.33
N ALA A 220 16.72 -18.02 -3.81
CA ALA A 220 17.46 -17.21 -4.78
C ALA A 220 18.83 -16.77 -4.25
N THR A 221 18.92 -16.39 -2.97
CA THR A 221 20.18 -15.99 -2.32
C THR A 221 21.08 -17.18 -1.96
N SER A 222 20.52 -18.40 -1.89
CA SER A 222 21.24 -19.63 -1.56
C SER A 222 21.60 -20.47 -2.80
N ASN A 223 21.56 -19.89 -4.01
CA ASN A 223 21.80 -20.58 -5.29
C ASN A 223 20.96 -21.86 -5.46
N GLY A 224 19.72 -21.86 -4.98
CA GLY A 224 18.82 -23.02 -5.05
C GLY A 224 19.04 -24.10 -3.99
N HIS A 225 20.00 -23.91 -3.06
CA HIS A 225 20.26 -24.87 -1.99
C HIS A 225 20.05 -24.26 -0.60
N VAL A 226 18.83 -24.42 -0.07
CA VAL A 226 18.50 -23.94 1.29
C VAL A 226 18.84 -25.01 2.33
N GLU A 227 19.89 -24.77 3.12
CA GLU A 227 20.25 -25.66 4.22
C GLU A 227 19.21 -25.63 5.34
N HIS A 228 18.83 -26.80 5.87
CA HIS A 228 17.83 -26.92 6.93
C HIS A 228 18.18 -26.18 8.23
N GLY A 229 19.47 -26.01 8.49
CA GLY A 229 20.02 -25.30 9.66
C GLY A 229 20.32 -23.81 9.41
N SER A 230 20.13 -23.30 8.19
CA SER A 230 20.47 -21.91 7.86
C SER A 230 19.66 -20.91 8.68
N GLU A 231 20.31 -19.82 9.08
CA GLU A 231 19.68 -18.72 9.81
C GLU A 231 18.48 -18.15 9.03
N GLY A 232 18.61 -18.03 7.71
CA GLY A 232 17.53 -17.58 6.83
C GLY A 232 16.28 -18.47 6.92
N LEU A 233 16.43 -19.80 6.89
CA LEU A 233 15.29 -20.70 7.03
C LEU A 233 14.69 -20.64 8.44
N GLN A 234 15.53 -20.49 9.48
CA GLN A 234 15.04 -20.30 10.86
C GLN A 234 14.26 -18.99 11.01
N ALA A 235 14.68 -17.91 10.35
CA ALA A 235 13.95 -16.64 10.32
C ALA A 235 12.57 -16.80 9.67
N VAL A 236 12.47 -17.49 8.53
CA VAL A 236 11.17 -17.77 7.88
C VAL A 236 10.27 -18.62 8.78
N LYS A 237 10.81 -19.64 9.46
CA LYS A 237 10.07 -20.46 10.43
C LYS A 237 9.57 -19.65 11.62
N GLU A 238 10.39 -18.76 12.16
CA GLU A 238 9.99 -17.88 13.27
C GLU A 238 8.90 -16.88 12.81
N LEU A 239 9.02 -16.32 11.61
CA LEU A 239 7.96 -15.50 11.01
C LEU A 239 6.65 -16.28 10.87
N ALA A 240 6.69 -17.51 10.35
CA ALA A 240 5.52 -18.37 10.26
C ALA A 240 4.90 -18.62 11.63
N ARG A 241 5.71 -18.90 12.65
CA ARG A 241 5.26 -19.10 14.04
C ARG A 241 4.57 -17.85 14.59
N ARG A 242 5.16 -16.67 14.38
CA ARG A 242 4.60 -15.38 14.82
C ARG A 242 3.29 -15.05 14.12
N LEU A 243 3.22 -15.21 12.81
CA LEU A 243 2.00 -14.97 12.04
C LEU A 243 0.90 -15.98 12.36
N ASN A 244 1.25 -17.23 12.71
CA ASN A 244 0.26 -18.25 13.11
C ASN A 244 -0.53 -17.87 14.38
N LEU A 245 0.08 -17.14 15.32
CA LEU A 245 -0.62 -16.61 16.50
C LEU A 245 -1.80 -15.70 16.11
N SER A 246 -1.81 -15.20 14.89
CA SER A 246 -2.85 -14.37 14.32
C SER A 246 -4.09 -15.15 13.88
N PHE A 247 -4.15 -16.48 13.89
CA PHE A 247 -5.39 -17.20 13.54
C PHE A 247 -6.38 -17.27 14.71
N GLY A 248 -5.90 -17.18 15.95
CA GLY A 248 -6.70 -17.32 17.17
C GLY A 248 -6.81 -18.78 17.63
N LEU A 249 -7.49 -19.00 18.76
CA LEU A 249 -7.50 -20.30 19.47
C LEU A 249 -8.74 -21.16 19.18
N ASP A 250 -9.76 -20.60 18.52
CA ASP A 250 -11.01 -21.31 18.21
C ASP A 250 -10.83 -22.21 16.98
N LEU A 251 -10.47 -23.47 17.25
CA LEU A 251 -10.16 -24.48 16.23
C LEU A 251 -11.27 -24.67 15.19
N ILE A 252 -12.53 -24.53 15.60
CA ILE A 252 -13.68 -24.69 14.70
C ILE A 252 -13.73 -23.52 13.73
N LYS A 253 -13.58 -22.29 14.20
CA LYS A 253 -13.60 -21.09 13.36
C LYS A 253 -12.41 -20.98 12.42
N ILE A 254 -11.23 -21.49 12.81
CA ILE A 254 -10.03 -21.38 11.99
C ILE A 254 -9.85 -22.53 10.99
N ARG A 255 -10.60 -23.64 11.11
CA ARG A 255 -10.43 -24.84 10.29
C ARG A 255 -10.35 -24.54 8.79
N GLY A 256 -11.30 -23.77 8.25
CA GLY A 256 -11.32 -23.44 6.81
C GLY A 256 -10.13 -22.58 6.37
N ALA A 257 -9.70 -21.65 7.23
CA ALA A 257 -8.51 -20.83 6.98
C ALA A 257 -7.24 -21.67 6.99
N MET A 258 -7.12 -22.64 7.90
CA MET A 258 -5.97 -23.54 7.97
C MET A 258 -5.91 -24.52 6.80
N VAL A 259 -7.04 -25.04 6.36
CA VAL A 259 -7.10 -25.83 5.12
C VAL A 259 -6.60 -25.01 3.93
N ALA A 260 -7.05 -23.76 3.78
CA ALA A 260 -6.58 -22.89 2.71
C ALA A 260 -5.08 -22.60 2.82
N PHE A 261 -4.57 -22.25 4.01
CA PHE A 261 -3.15 -22.02 4.27
C PHE A 261 -2.28 -23.21 3.87
N HIS A 262 -2.60 -24.41 4.37
CA HIS A 262 -1.85 -25.62 4.04
C HIS A 262 -1.98 -26.00 2.57
N SER A 263 -3.14 -25.77 1.94
CA SER A 263 -3.33 -26.03 0.51
C SER A 263 -2.41 -25.17 -0.35
N GLU A 264 -2.28 -23.88 -0.06
CA GLU A 264 -1.36 -22.98 -0.78
C GLU A 264 0.10 -23.43 -0.60
N GLY A 265 0.48 -23.85 0.61
CA GLY A 265 1.82 -24.39 0.88
C GLY A 265 2.14 -25.69 0.14
N ILE A 266 1.20 -26.65 0.12
CA ILE A 266 1.36 -27.90 -0.63
C ILE A 266 1.48 -27.62 -2.13
N GLN A 267 0.60 -26.76 -2.68
CA GLN A 267 0.63 -26.39 -4.09
C GLN A 267 1.96 -25.74 -4.48
N PHE A 268 2.50 -24.87 -3.62
CA PHE A 268 3.81 -24.27 -3.80
C PHE A 268 4.92 -25.34 -3.88
N CYS A 269 5.00 -26.26 -2.91
CA CYS A 269 6.00 -27.32 -2.92
C CYS A 269 5.90 -28.24 -4.15
N VAL A 270 4.67 -28.58 -4.56
CA VAL A 270 4.43 -29.43 -5.74
C VAL A 270 4.82 -28.70 -7.03
N ALA A 271 4.54 -27.40 -7.14
CA ALA A 271 4.93 -26.60 -8.30
C ALA A 271 6.47 -26.52 -8.45
N SER A 272 7.19 -26.31 -7.35
CA SER A 272 8.66 -26.32 -7.36
C SER A 272 9.23 -27.68 -7.75
N ALA A 273 8.65 -28.78 -7.25
CA ALA A 273 9.08 -30.13 -7.62
C ALA A 273 8.81 -30.48 -9.10
N ALA A 274 7.80 -29.86 -9.73
CA ALA A 274 7.52 -30.04 -11.15
C ALA A 274 8.42 -29.17 -12.06
N ALA A 275 9.05 -28.13 -11.51
CA ALA A 275 9.95 -27.23 -12.23
C ALA A 275 11.44 -27.62 -12.10
N ALA A 276 11.78 -28.50 -11.16
CA ALA A 276 13.11 -29.08 -10.96
C ALA A 276 13.33 -30.33 -11.84
#